data_AF-A0A0N9I935-F1
#
_entry.id   AF-A0A0N9I935-F1
#
_cell.length_a   1.000
_cell.length_b   1.000
_cell.length_c   1.000
_cell.angle_alpha   90.00
_cell.angle_beta   90.00
_cell.angle_gamma   90.00
#
_symmetry.space_group_name_H-M   'P 1'
#
loop_
_entity.id
_entity.type
_entity.pdbx_description
1 polymer ?
#
loop_
_entity_poly.entity_id
_entity_poly.type
_entity_poly.pdbx_seq_one_letter_code
_entity_poly.pdbx_strand_id
1 'polypeptide(L)'
;MVTGVEERMLGPLVWVHLVMYRPVLLPDRAVADVVVDVEELAGHMADLLAVDSHQTPESLAAANRVLDVCCEFVERWTLGQQRQSTFRGDVLRLRMRLDSIANRIVPDSELEVAQKAS
;
A
#
# COMPACT_ATOMS: atom_id res chain seq x y z
N MET A 1 5.35 31.52 -10.23
CA MET A 1 6.11 30.30 -10.61
C MET A 1 6.03 29.37 -9.42
N VAL A 2 4.96 28.60 -9.32
CA VAL A 2 4.80 27.59 -8.25
C VAL A 2 5.47 26.33 -8.76
N THR A 3 6.34 25.79 -7.92
CA THR A 3 7.30 24.72 -8.19
C THR A 3 6.60 23.43 -8.59
N GLY A 4 6.91 22.90 -9.79
CA GLY A 4 6.45 21.59 -10.29
C GLY A 4 6.99 20.37 -9.53
N VAL A 5 7.28 20.54 -8.23
CA VAL A 5 7.73 19.50 -7.29
C VAL A 5 6.56 18.97 -6.47
N GLU A 6 5.49 19.76 -6.25
CA GLU A 6 4.32 19.33 -5.47
C GLU A 6 3.34 18.43 -6.26
N GLU A 7 3.44 18.40 -7.59
CA GLU A 7 2.49 17.72 -8.48
C GLU A 7 2.75 16.21 -8.71
N ARG A 8 3.62 15.54 -7.94
CA ARG A 8 4.00 14.13 -8.24
C ARG A 8 4.21 13.21 -7.03
N MET A 9 3.79 13.62 -5.83
CA MET A 9 4.19 12.91 -4.60
C MET A 9 3.38 11.65 -4.28
N LEU A 10 2.24 11.39 -4.91
CA LEU A 10 1.39 10.26 -4.53
C LEU A 10 2.09 8.90 -4.69
N GLY A 11 2.75 8.65 -5.83
CA GLY A 11 3.47 7.39 -6.07
C GLY A 11 4.51 7.07 -4.99
N PRO A 12 5.46 8.00 -4.71
CA PRO A 12 6.40 7.85 -3.60
C PRO A 12 5.74 7.68 -2.24
N LEU A 13 4.67 8.42 -1.92
CA LEU A 13 3.97 8.29 -0.64
C LEU A 13 3.30 6.92 -0.47
N VAL A 14 2.61 6.44 -1.51
CA VAL A 14 2.04 5.09 -1.53
C VAL A 14 3.14 4.05 -1.30
N TRP A 15 4.27 4.18 -2.00
CA TRP A 15 5.41 3.28 -1.82
C TRP A 15 5.94 3.28 -0.39
N VAL A 16 6.12 4.47 0.21
CA VAL A 16 6.57 4.61 1.61
C VAL A 16 5.64 3.88 2.56
N HIS A 17 4.32 4.08 2.45
CA HIS A 17 3.37 3.38 3.31
C HIS A 17 3.44 1.86 3.12
N LEU A 18 3.56 1.36 1.89
CA LEU A 18 3.70 -0.08 1.63
C LEU A 18 4.97 -0.67 2.27
N VAL A 19 6.09 0.05 2.22
CA VAL A 19 7.34 -0.36 2.86
C VAL A 19 7.24 -0.33 4.39
N MET A 20 6.59 0.70 4.95
CA MET A 20 6.41 0.85 6.40
C MET A 20 5.52 -0.22 7.01
N TYR A 21 4.51 -0.71 6.27
CA TYR A 21 3.60 -1.75 6.75
C TYR A 21 4.12 -3.19 6.55
N ARG A 22 5.12 -3.42 5.69
CA ARG A 22 5.75 -4.75 5.51
C ARG A 22 6.17 -5.47 6.81
N PRO A 23 6.84 -4.84 7.78
CA PRO A 23 7.28 -5.52 9.00
C PRO A 23 6.13 -5.89 9.95
N VAL A 24 4.98 -5.23 9.85
CA VAL A 24 3.85 -5.45 10.76
C VAL A 24 2.83 -6.44 10.20
N LEU A 25 2.72 -6.59 8.88
CA LEU A 25 1.84 -7.56 8.23
C LEU A 25 2.43 -8.98 8.26
N LEU A 26 2.48 -9.59 9.45
CA LEU A 26 3.04 -10.93 9.66
C LEU A 26 1.93 -11.96 9.87
N PRO A 27 2.03 -13.14 9.23
CA PRO A 27 0.95 -14.12 9.23
C PRO A 27 0.82 -14.90 10.56
N ASP A 28 1.77 -14.70 11.48
CA ASP A 28 1.82 -15.31 12.82
C ASP A 28 1.39 -14.35 13.94
N ARG A 29 1.04 -13.09 13.59
CA ARG A 29 0.48 -12.13 14.55
C ARG A 29 -1.00 -12.41 14.82
N ALA A 30 -1.50 -11.85 15.91
CA ALA A 30 -2.90 -11.93 16.26
C ALA A 30 -3.77 -11.33 15.14
N VAL A 31 -4.89 -11.99 14.84
CA VAL A 31 -5.80 -11.58 13.75
C VAL A 31 -6.23 -10.13 13.90
N ALA A 32 -6.65 -9.75 15.12
CA ALA A 32 -7.10 -8.38 15.41
C ALA A 32 -6.03 -7.34 15.09
N ASP A 33 -4.78 -7.57 15.52
CA ASP A 33 -3.70 -6.62 15.29
C ASP A 33 -3.42 -6.40 13.81
N VAL A 34 -3.35 -7.49 13.03
CA VAL A 34 -3.10 -7.38 11.59
C VAL A 34 -4.28 -6.73 10.88
N VAL A 35 -5.52 -7.03 11.28
CA VAL A 35 -6.70 -6.37 10.71
C VAL A 35 -6.65 -4.87 10.96
N VAL A 36 -6.28 -4.44 12.18
CA VAL A 36 -6.08 -3.02 12.52
C VAL A 36 -4.99 -2.40 11.66
N ASP A 37 -3.82 -3.05 11.52
CA ASP A 37 -2.74 -2.52 10.68
C ASP A 37 -3.19 -2.37 9.20
N VAL A 38 -3.98 -3.32 8.68
CA VAL A 38 -4.50 -3.25 7.31
C VAL A 38 -5.55 -2.15 7.15
N GLU A 39 -6.38 -1.94 8.17
CA GLU A 39 -7.37 -0.86 8.22
C GLU A 39 -6.70 0.52 8.26
N GLU A 40 -5.64 0.69 9.06
CA GLU A 40 -4.86 1.92 9.07
C GLU A 40 -4.20 2.20 7.72
N LEU A 41 -3.63 1.18 7.08
CA LEU A 41 -3.08 1.31 5.73
C LEU A 41 -4.15 1.73 4.72
N ALA A 42 -5.36 1.17 4.80
CA ALA A 42 -6.49 1.59 3.96
C ALA A 42 -6.85 3.07 4.22
N GLY A 43 -6.91 3.49 5.49
CA GLY A 43 -7.15 4.87 5.88
C GLY A 43 -6.14 5.83 5.26
N HIS A 44 -4.84 5.50 5.35
CA HIS A 44 -3.80 6.31 4.72
C HIS A 44 -3.96 6.42 3.19
N MET A 45 -4.37 5.35 2.51
CA MET A 45 -4.62 5.44 1.06
C MET A 45 -5.84 6.31 0.73
N ALA A 46 -6.90 6.23 1.54
CA ALA A 46 -8.09 7.07 1.39
C ALA A 46 -7.75 8.55 1.61
N ASP A 47 -6.95 8.86 2.64
CA ASP A 47 -6.49 10.23 2.91
C ASP A 47 -5.66 10.77 1.75
N LEU A 48 -4.73 9.97 1.21
CA LEU A 48 -3.91 10.35 0.06
C LEU A 48 -4.75 10.60 -1.20
N LEU A 49 -5.79 9.79 -1.42
CA LEU A 49 -6.72 9.94 -2.55
C LEU A 49 -7.65 11.13 -2.41
N ALA A 50 -7.94 11.57 -1.19
CA ALA A 50 -8.78 12.73 -0.92
C ALA A 50 -8.09 14.08 -1.17
N VAL A 51 -6.75 14.09 -1.30
CA VAL A 51 -5.99 15.31 -1.61
C VAL A 51 -6.19 15.69 -3.08
N ASP A 52 -7.00 16.73 -3.31
CA ASP A 52 -7.25 17.30 -4.63
C ASP A 52 -5.97 17.94 -5.19
N SER A 53 -5.28 17.19 -6.04
CA SER A 53 -4.00 17.56 -6.62
C SER A 53 -3.80 16.86 -7.96
N HIS A 54 -3.05 17.47 -8.87
CA HIS A 54 -2.69 16.82 -10.13
C HIS A 54 -1.78 15.63 -9.85
N GLN A 55 -2.33 14.41 -9.90
CA GLN A 55 -1.58 13.17 -9.72
C GLN A 55 -1.53 12.40 -11.03
N THR A 56 -0.44 11.65 -11.24
CA THR A 56 -0.33 10.76 -12.40
C THR A 56 -1.41 9.66 -12.31
N PRO A 57 -2.03 9.27 -13.44
CA PRO A 57 -3.00 8.17 -13.46
C PRO A 57 -2.44 6.86 -12.88
N GLU A 58 -1.14 6.57 -13.04
CA GLU A 58 -0.54 5.37 -12.46
C GLU A 58 -0.54 5.40 -10.93
N SER A 59 -0.14 6.54 -10.33
CA SER A 59 -0.11 6.70 -8.87
C SER A 59 -1.51 6.61 -8.26
N LEU A 60 -2.51 7.23 -8.90
CA LEU A 60 -3.92 7.11 -8.48
C LEU A 60 -4.40 5.66 -8.58
N ALA A 61 -4.10 4.97 -9.68
CA ALA A 61 -4.47 3.58 -9.85
C ALA A 61 -3.78 2.67 -8.83
N ALA A 62 -2.54 2.97 -8.44
CA ALA A 62 -1.83 2.23 -7.40
C ALA A 62 -2.46 2.44 -6.02
N ALA A 63 -2.72 3.69 -5.61
CA ALA A 63 -3.37 4.00 -4.34
C ALA A 63 -4.75 3.34 -4.22
N ASN A 64 -5.59 3.44 -5.26
CA ASN A 64 -6.89 2.77 -5.29
C ASN A 64 -6.76 1.25 -5.17
N ARG A 65 -5.80 0.63 -5.86
CA ARG A 65 -5.58 -0.83 -5.74
C ARG A 65 -5.14 -1.23 -4.33
N VAL A 66 -4.29 -0.45 -3.67
CA VAL A 66 -3.91 -0.73 -2.27
C VAL A 66 -5.16 -0.64 -1.39
N LEU A 67 -5.94 0.42 -1.53
CA LEU A 67 -7.19 0.62 -0.80
C LEU A 67 -8.15 -0.56 -0.99
N ASP A 68 -8.43 -0.96 -2.23
CA ASP A 68 -9.32 -2.09 -2.56
C ASP A 68 -8.84 -3.39 -1.90
N VAL A 69 -7.55 -3.70 -2.03
CA VAL A 69 -6.94 -4.91 -1.47
C VAL A 69 -7.07 -4.95 0.06
N CYS A 70 -6.84 -3.81 0.72
CA CYS A 70 -6.95 -3.70 2.17
C CYS A 70 -8.41 -3.81 2.63
N CYS A 71 -9.34 -3.10 1.97
CA CYS A 71 -10.77 -3.17 2.27
C CYS A 71 -11.32 -4.59 2.11
N GLU A 72 -11.00 -5.28 1.02
CA GLU A 72 -11.37 -6.69 0.81
C GLU A 72 -10.88 -7.61 1.93
N PHE A 73 -9.68 -7.35 2.46
CA PHE A 73 -9.11 -8.12 3.55
C PHE A 73 -9.83 -7.82 4.88
N VAL A 74 -10.02 -6.54 5.21
CA VAL A 74 -10.69 -6.09 6.44
C VAL A 74 -12.14 -6.57 6.45
N GLU A 75 -12.88 -6.39 5.37
CA GLU A 75 -14.27 -6.84 5.25
C GLU A 75 -14.39 -8.35 5.50
N ARG A 76 -13.50 -9.13 4.89
CA ARG A 76 -13.47 -10.58 5.05
C ARG A 76 -13.27 -11.01 6.51
N TRP A 77 -12.44 -10.29 7.26
CA TRP A 77 -12.05 -10.67 8.63
C TRP A 77 -12.85 -9.95 9.73
N THR A 78 -13.64 -8.94 9.40
CA THR A 78 -14.54 -8.23 10.33
C THR A 78 -16.00 -8.67 10.18
N LEU A 79 -16.47 -8.92 8.95
CA LEU A 79 -17.87 -9.28 8.67
C LEU A 79 -18.08 -10.78 8.39
N GLY A 80 -17.01 -11.52 8.07
CA GLY A 80 -17.09 -12.92 7.70
C GLY A 80 -16.95 -13.89 8.89
N GLN A 81 -17.66 -15.02 8.84
CA GLN A 81 -17.38 -16.19 9.69
C GLN A 81 -16.18 -16.99 9.15
N GLN A 82 -14.99 -16.37 9.13
CA GLN A 82 -13.79 -17.04 8.62
C GLN A 82 -13.18 -17.97 9.65
N ARG A 83 -12.63 -19.09 9.16
CA ARG A 83 -11.86 -20.02 9.99
C ARG A 83 -10.48 -19.43 10.22
N GLN A 84 -10.05 -19.30 11.47
CA GLN A 84 -8.69 -18.84 11.82
C GLN A 84 -7.58 -19.61 11.08
N SER A 85 -7.82 -20.86 10.69
CA SER A 85 -6.87 -21.68 9.91
C SER A 85 -6.50 -21.11 8.54
N THR A 86 -7.32 -20.23 7.93
CA THR A 86 -7.01 -19.61 6.63
C THR A 86 -6.24 -18.30 6.75
N PHE A 87 -6.20 -17.70 7.95
CA PHE A 87 -5.64 -16.38 8.20
C PHE A 87 -4.21 -16.23 7.71
N ARG A 88 -3.34 -17.18 8.09
CA ARG A 88 -1.94 -17.21 7.67
C ARG A 88 -1.80 -17.11 6.14
N GLY A 89 -2.61 -17.86 5.40
CA GLY A 89 -2.61 -17.86 3.94
C GLY A 89 -3.15 -16.57 3.35
N ASP A 90 -4.17 -15.98 3.97
CA ASP A 90 -4.72 -14.68 3.56
C ASP A 90 -3.71 -13.55 3.75
N VAL A 91 -3.01 -13.51 4.88
CA VAL A 91 -1.95 -12.51 5.12
C VAL A 91 -0.81 -12.65 4.12
N LEU A 92 -0.38 -13.88 3.81
CA LEU A 92 0.65 -14.09 2.77
C LEU A 92 0.19 -13.59 1.40
N ARG A 93 -1.07 -13.85 1.02
CA ARG A 93 -1.64 -13.35 -0.24
C ARG A 93 -1.73 -11.83 -0.27
N LEU A 94 -2.16 -11.22 0.83
CA LEU A 94 -2.20 -9.77 0.99
C LEU A 94 -0.81 -9.17 0.73
N ARG A 95 0.22 -9.66 1.44
CA ARG A 95 1.60 -9.20 1.28
C ARG A 95 2.08 -9.28 -0.17
N MET A 96 1.86 -10.43 -0.84
CA MET A 96 2.26 -10.59 -2.24
C MET A 96 1.57 -9.58 -3.17
N ARG A 97 0.28 -9.26 -2.94
CA ARG A 97 -0.44 -8.24 -3.71
C ARG A 97 0.14 -6.86 -3.48
N LEU A 98 0.37 -6.49 -2.21
CA LEU A 98 0.94 -5.20 -1.83
C LEU A 98 2.38 -5.03 -2.37
N ASP A 99 3.20 -6.08 -2.30
CA ASP A 99 4.55 -6.10 -2.85
C ASP A 99 4.57 -5.92 -4.37
N SER A 100 3.63 -6.57 -5.07
CA SER A 100 3.47 -6.43 -6.52
C SER A 100 3.09 -5.01 -6.92
N ILE A 101 2.27 -4.33 -6.11
CA ILE A 101 1.93 -2.92 -6.33
C ILE A 101 3.15 -2.04 -6.06
N ALA A 102 3.83 -2.21 -4.93
CA ALA A 102 5.03 -1.45 -4.55
C ALA A 102 6.12 -1.52 -5.62
N ASN A 103 6.37 -2.71 -6.18
CA ASN A 103 7.37 -2.93 -7.22
C ASN A 103 7.07 -2.20 -8.54
N ARG A 104 5.81 -1.81 -8.79
CA ARG A 104 5.40 -1.07 -9.99
C ARG A 104 5.48 0.44 -9.85
N ILE A 105 5.59 0.93 -8.62
CA ILE A 105 5.63 2.37 -8.29
C ILE A 105 6.94 2.75 -7.61
N VAL A 106 7.96 1.89 -7.66
CA VAL A 106 9.30 2.18 -7.15
C VAL A 106 9.73 3.52 -7.74
N PRO A 107 10.03 4.53 -6.91
CA PRO A 107 10.47 5.82 -7.43
C PRO A 107 11.77 5.63 -8.23
N ASP A 108 11.74 5.91 -9.54
CA ASP A 108 12.89 5.82 -10.46
C ASP A 108 14.10 6.68 -10.03
N SER A 109 13.91 7.56 -9.04
CA SER A 109 14.92 8.42 -8.42
C SER A 109 16.18 7.69 -7.94
N GLU A 110 16.11 6.39 -7.61
CA GLU A 110 17.28 5.61 -7.18
C GLU A 110 17.98 4.85 -8.31
N LEU A 111 17.31 4.60 -9.44
CA LEU A 111 17.90 3.89 -10.58
C LEU A 111 18.75 4.82 -11.48
N GLU A 112 18.40 6.09 -11.58
CA GLU A 112 19.18 7.06 -12.38
C GLU A 112 20.48 7.52 -11.69
N VAL A 113 20.53 7.58 -10.35
CA VAL A 113 21.74 7.97 -9.61
C VAL A 113 22.78 6.85 -9.63
N ALA A 114 22.34 5.58 -9.61
CA ALA A 114 23.23 4.43 -9.73
C ALA A 114 23.80 4.24 -11.15
N GLN A 115 23.04 4.59 -12.20
CA GLN A 115 23.50 4.47 -13.59
C GLN A 115 24.43 5.61 -14.06
N LYS A 116 24.41 6.78 -13.41
CA LYS A 116 25.37 7.87 -13.71
C LYS A 116 26.70 7.76 -12.95
N ALA A 117 26.81 6.82 -12.01
CA ALA A 117 28.01 6.56 -11.23
C ALA A 117 28.83 5.35 -11.72
N SER A 118 28.43 4.71 -12.83
CA SER A 118 29.13 3.60 -13.49
C SER A 118 29.62 3.99 -14.88
#